data_AF-M6C1P6-F1
#
_entry.id   AF-M6C1P6-F1
#
_cell.length_a   1.000
_cell.length_b   1.000
_cell.length_c   1.000
_cell.angle_alpha   90.00
_cell.angle_beta   90.00
_cell.angle_gamma   90.00
#
_symmetry.space_group_name_H-M   'P 1'
#
loop_
_entity.id
_entity.type
_entity.pdbx_description
1 polymer ?
#
loop_
_entity_poly.entity_id
_entity_poly.type
_entity_poly.pdbx_seq_one_letter_code
_entity_poly.pdbx_strand_id
1 'polypeptide(L)'
;MLKGDFATPAGRASDLAFASAGIEREDIDYAWIYDCFTGMVILQSSEYFGIPKRDAMEHLKNGELRLKGGKKIKVNKMGGILNYQAAMSISAATGLIDVAAHYGLYSRPVSNIRITRPGKSLVGGNGGVDSINTVAIFSSTRSTFKPKKIKPKHLFLNQNEVKNNEIGTVYSSTTVNMNPGFFTKVPYSLALVKMKAGGYVMVNVFDFQGKLLKTDHMLRFDSSKLKVISENGFLKGILI
;
A
#
# COMPACT_ATOMS: atom_id res chain seq x y z
N MET A 1 5.27 4.18 -13.34
CA MET A 1 4.75 5.26 -12.47
C MET A 1 3.62 4.67 -11.64
N LEU A 2 3.74 4.61 -10.30
CA LEU A 2 2.63 4.21 -9.44
C LEU A 2 1.58 5.32 -9.50
N LYS A 3 0.50 5.09 -10.24
CA LYS A 3 -0.61 6.02 -10.39
C LYS A 3 -1.56 5.84 -9.21
N GLY A 4 -1.96 6.93 -8.54
CA GLY A 4 -2.79 6.82 -7.33
C GLY A 4 -2.61 7.97 -6.36
N ASP A 5 -3.49 8.97 -6.48
CA ASP A 5 -3.73 9.97 -5.43
C ASP A 5 -4.86 9.52 -4.49
N PHE A 6 -5.25 8.24 -4.54
CA PHE A 6 -6.21 7.71 -3.59
C PHE A 6 -5.62 7.82 -2.19
N ALA A 7 -6.33 8.52 -1.32
CA ALA A 7 -6.04 8.48 0.11
C ALA A 7 -6.17 7.03 0.58
N THR A 8 -5.13 6.54 1.26
CA THR A 8 -5.09 5.18 1.78
C THR A 8 -5.33 5.17 3.29
N PRO A 9 -5.81 4.04 3.85
CA PRO A 9 -5.83 3.84 5.30
C PRO A 9 -4.46 4.03 5.94
N ALA A 10 -3.36 3.74 5.22
CA ALA A 10 -1.99 3.94 5.71
C ALA A 10 -1.68 5.38 6.09
N GLY A 11 -2.00 6.34 5.21
CA GLY A 11 -1.78 7.76 5.49
C GLY A 11 -2.64 8.25 6.66
N ARG A 12 -3.89 7.77 6.74
CA ARG A 12 -4.79 8.11 7.85
C ARG A 12 -4.31 7.54 9.18
N ALA A 13 -3.86 6.28 9.21
CA ALA A 13 -3.38 5.63 10.41
C ALA A 13 -2.12 6.30 10.95
N SER A 14 -1.18 6.68 10.06
CA SER A 14 0.02 7.41 10.48
C SER A 14 -0.30 8.78 11.02
N ASP A 15 -1.13 9.58 10.33
CA ASP A 15 -1.54 10.90 10.79
C ASP A 15 -2.12 10.84 12.22
N LEU A 16 -3.00 9.86 12.47
CA LEU A 16 -3.57 9.64 13.80
C LEU A 16 -2.53 9.20 14.84
N ALA A 17 -1.60 8.32 14.49
CA ALA A 17 -0.56 7.86 15.41
C ALA A 17 0.39 8.98 15.81
N PHE A 18 0.88 9.77 14.84
CA PHE A 18 1.73 10.94 15.09
C PHE A 18 1.00 12.00 15.91
N ALA A 19 -0.25 12.30 15.57
CA ALA A 19 -1.08 13.23 16.32
C ALA A 19 -1.31 12.76 17.76
N SER A 20 -1.63 11.48 17.96
CA SER A 20 -1.82 10.89 19.30
C SER A 20 -0.53 10.93 20.13
N ALA A 21 0.63 10.71 19.52
CA ALA A 21 1.92 10.77 20.19
C ALA A 21 2.38 12.22 20.45
N GLY A 22 1.80 13.20 19.75
CA GLY A 22 2.19 14.61 19.85
C GLY A 22 3.52 14.95 19.18
N ILE A 23 4.07 14.05 18.37
CA ILE A 23 5.40 14.16 17.74
C ILE A 23 5.30 14.38 16.23
N GLU A 24 6.44 14.66 15.58
CA GLU A 24 6.55 14.76 14.13
C GLU A 24 7.19 13.50 13.52
N ARG A 25 7.16 13.38 12.20
CA ARG A 25 7.72 12.23 11.47
C ARG A 25 9.24 12.12 11.63
N GLU A 26 9.91 13.26 11.73
CA GLU A 26 11.35 13.39 11.92
C GLU A 26 11.82 12.91 13.30
N ASP A 27 10.91 12.72 14.26
CA ASP A 27 11.21 12.17 15.58
C ASP A 27 11.44 10.66 15.60
N ILE A 28 11.16 9.96 14.49
CA ILE A 28 11.31 8.51 14.36
C ILE A 28 12.74 8.16 13.94
N ASP A 29 13.40 7.27 14.68
CA ASP A 29 14.78 6.84 14.39
C ASP A 29 14.83 5.51 13.61
N TYR A 30 13.79 4.69 13.78
CA TYR A 30 13.69 3.37 13.19
C TYR A 30 12.25 3.06 12.78
N ALA A 31 12.06 2.36 11.68
CA ALA A 31 10.73 1.93 11.25
C ALA A 31 10.73 0.47 10.82
N TRP A 32 9.69 -0.24 11.23
CA TRP A 32 9.30 -1.49 10.61
C TRP A 32 8.01 -1.26 9.82
N ILE A 33 8.02 -1.65 8.55
CA ILE A 33 6.94 -1.39 7.60
C ILE A 33 6.57 -2.71 6.94
N TYR A 34 5.30 -3.06 7.01
CA TYR A 34 4.76 -4.26 6.40
C TYR A 34 5.00 -4.30 4.88
N ASP A 35 5.63 -5.37 4.38
CA ASP A 35 6.17 -5.44 3.03
C ASP A 35 5.78 -6.71 2.24
N CYS A 36 4.55 -7.25 2.39
CA CYS A 36 4.14 -8.51 1.71
C CYS A 36 4.33 -8.54 0.19
N PHE A 37 4.38 -7.35 -0.40
CA PHE A 37 4.82 -7.11 -1.77
C PHE A 37 5.80 -5.94 -1.77
N THR A 38 6.73 -5.93 -2.72
CA THR A 38 7.72 -4.86 -2.88
C THR A 38 7.07 -3.50 -3.13
N GLY A 39 5.92 -3.45 -3.80
CA GLY A 39 5.15 -2.20 -3.96
C GLY A 39 4.56 -1.66 -2.66
N MET A 40 4.23 -2.55 -1.71
CA MET A 40 3.57 -2.17 -0.45
C MET A 40 4.51 -1.39 0.47
N VAL A 41 5.79 -1.76 0.56
CA VAL A 41 6.75 -1.01 1.40
C VAL A 41 6.98 0.40 0.86
N ILE A 42 6.97 0.59 -0.46
CA ILE A 42 7.10 1.90 -1.09
C ILE A 42 5.86 2.77 -0.78
N LEU A 43 4.66 2.22 -1.02
CA LEU A 43 3.40 2.91 -0.74
C LEU A 43 3.29 3.30 0.73
N GLN A 44 3.46 2.35 1.64
CA GLN A 44 3.34 2.60 3.07
C GLN A 44 4.41 3.57 3.59
N SER A 45 5.66 3.45 3.13
CA SER A 45 6.71 4.43 3.51
C SER A 45 6.34 5.84 3.08
N SER A 46 5.83 6.00 1.86
CA SER A 46 5.37 7.28 1.34
C SER A 46 4.24 7.86 2.19
N GLU A 47 3.22 7.06 2.51
CA GLU A 47 2.05 7.51 3.26
C GLU A 47 2.33 7.72 4.76
N TYR A 48 3.16 6.88 5.37
CA TYR A 48 3.54 7.02 6.78
C TYR A 48 4.38 8.26 7.02
N PHE A 49 5.32 8.55 6.12
CA PHE A 49 6.29 9.64 6.30
C PHE A 49 6.02 10.87 5.44
N GLY A 50 4.91 10.89 4.68
CA GLY A 50 4.51 12.05 3.89
C GLY A 50 5.50 12.44 2.79
N ILE A 51 6.29 11.48 2.31
CA ILE A 51 7.27 11.69 1.23
C ILE A 51 6.70 11.19 -0.10
N PRO A 52 7.12 11.74 -1.24
CA PRO A 52 6.73 11.21 -2.55
C PRO A 52 7.08 9.72 -2.70
N LYS A 53 6.21 8.95 -3.37
CA LYS A 53 6.42 7.51 -3.64
C LYS A 53 7.74 7.25 -4.40
N ARG A 54 8.12 8.17 -5.29
CA ARG A 54 9.40 8.12 -6.02
C ARG A 54 10.59 8.25 -5.08
N ASP A 55 10.52 9.15 -4.11
CA ASP A 55 11.58 9.37 -3.13
C ASP A 55 11.68 8.20 -2.17
N ALA A 56 10.54 7.67 -1.69
CA ALA A 56 10.48 6.45 -0.90
C ALA A 56 11.18 5.29 -1.63
N MET A 57 10.84 5.06 -2.90
CA MET A 57 11.47 4.04 -3.75
C MET A 57 12.99 4.23 -3.83
N GLU A 58 13.46 5.45 -4.07
CA GLU A 58 14.90 5.72 -4.20
C GLU A 58 15.65 5.53 -2.88
N HIS A 59 15.09 6.02 -1.78
CA HIS A 59 15.72 5.89 -0.47
C HIS A 59 15.79 4.42 -0.02
N LEU A 60 14.71 3.66 -0.22
CA LEU A 60 14.60 2.27 0.22
C LEU A 60 15.62 1.33 -0.44
N LYS A 61 16.19 1.68 -1.59
CA LYS A 61 17.35 0.96 -2.18
C LYS A 61 18.53 0.84 -1.20
N ASN A 62 18.63 1.78 -0.26
CA ASN A 62 19.67 1.82 0.77
C ASN A 62 19.17 1.32 2.14
N GLY A 63 17.97 0.73 2.20
CA GLY A 63 17.34 0.26 3.45
C GLY A 63 17.05 1.39 4.45
N GLU A 64 16.78 2.60 3.96
CA GLU A 64 16.47 3.77 4.77
C GLU A 64 15.45 4.68 4.08
N LEU A 65 14.83 5.58 4.85
CA LEU A 65 14.08 6.74 4.34
C LEU A 65 14.84 8.00 4.69
N ARG A 66 14.76 9.01 3.81
CA ARG A 66 15.30 10.34 4.06
C ARG A 66 14.16 11.34 4.07
N LEU A 67 14.02 12.08 5.16
CA LEU A 67 13.03 13.14 5.31
C LEU A 67 13.68 14.52 5.12
N LYS A 68 12.85 15.56 5.14
CA LYS A 68 13.33 16.95 5.14
C LYS A 68 14.26 17.19 6.33
N GLY A 69 15.21 18.10 6.18
CA GLY A 69 16.23 18.37 7.21
C GLY A 69 17.29 17.29 7.38
N GLY A 70 17.35 16.29 6.48
CA GLY A 70 18.42 15.30 6.45
C GLY A 70 18.23 14.10 7.39
N LYS A 71 17.07 14.00 8.05
CA LYS A 71 16.73 12.86 8.91
C LYS A 71 16.77 11.56 8.11
N LYS A 72 17.53 10.58 8.59
CA LYS A 72 17.59 9.22 8.05
C LYS A 72 16.91 8.25 9.00
N ILE A 73 16.01 7.43 8.48
CA ILE A 73 15.26 6.43 9.24
C ILE A 73 15.59 5.06 8.65
N LYS A 74 16.18 4.16 9.43
CA LYS A 74 16.44 2.79 8.94
C LYS A 74 15.13 2.00 8.91
N VAL A 75 14.97 1.16 7.89
CA VAL A 75 13.74 0.38 7.66
C VAL A 75 14.06 -1.12 7.61
N ASN A 76 13.22 -1.94 8.26
CA ASN A 76 13.18 -3.41 8.16
C ASN A 76 14.57 -4.08 8.22
N LYS A 77 15.39 -3.75 9.24
CA LYS A 77 16.77 -4.23 9.31
C LYS A 77 16.90 -5.73 9.55
N MET A 78 15.85 -6.40 10.01
CA MET A 78 15.80 -7.87 10.06
C MET A 78 15.09 -8.50 8.84
N GLY A 79 14.79 -7.69 7.81
CA GLY A 79 14.39 -8.15 6.48
C GLY A 79 12.89 -8.10 6.17
N GLY A 80 12.04 -7.70 7.13
CA GLY A 80 10.59 -7.60 6.89
C GLY A 80 9.93 -8.96 6.64
N ILE A 81 8.63 -8.96 6.33
CA ILE A 81 7.87 -10.20 6.17
C ILE A 81 8.28 -11.00 4.94
N LEU A 82 8.79 -10.35 3.90
CA LEU A 82 9.35 -11.04 2.73
C LEU A 82 10.52 -11.95 3.11
N ASN A 83 11.33 -11.53 4.08
CA ASN A 83 12.45 -12.33 4.58
C ASN A 83 12.02 -13.32 5.68
N TYR A 84 11.15 -12.89 6.60
CA TYR A 84 10.67 -13.76 7.69
C TYR A 84 9.83 -14.95 7.19
N GLN A 85 9.32 -14.89 5.96
CA GLN A 85 8.36 -15.86 5.41
C GLN A 85 7.15 -16.06 6.35
N ALA A 86 6.81 -15.02 7.10
CA ALA A 86 5.77 -15.08 8.10
C ALA A 86 4.40 -15.21 7.44
N ALA A 87 3.53 -16.04 8.02
CA ALA A 87 2.13 -16.05 7.63
C ALA A 87 1.54 -14.64 7.79
N MET A 88 0.74 -14.21 6.83
CA MET A 88 0.21 -12.83 6.80
C MET A 88 -0.51 -12.44 8.09
N SER A 89 -1.16 -13.38 8.78
CA SER A 89 -1.88 -13.15 10.04
C SER A 89 -1.00 -12.79 11.24
N ILE A 90 0.28 -13.16 11.24
CA ILE A 90 1.23 -12.91 12.34
C ILE A 90 2.31 -11.89 11.98
N SER A 91 2.29 -11.41 10.75
CA SER A 91 3.19 -10.41 10.17
C SER A 91 3.54 -9.23 11.08
N ALA A 92 2.57 -8.58 11.71
CA ALA A 92 2.80 -7.43 12.59
C ALA A 92 3.66 -7.81 13.82
N ALA A 93 3.55 -9.05 14.30
CA ALA A 93 4.39 -9.57 15.38
C ALA A 93 5.87 -9.63 14.97
N THR A 94 6.18 -9.88 13.69
CA THR A 94 7.58 -9.81 13.21
C THR A 94 8.16 -8.40 13.29
N GLY A 95 7.32 -7.38 13.15
CA GLY A 95 7.73 -5.99 13.37
C GLY A 95 8.04 -5.68 14.82
N LEU A 96 7.25 -6.23 15.75
CA LEU A 96 7.54 -6.13 17.19
C LEU A 96 8.82 -6.87 17.56
N ILE A 97 9.03 -8.07 17.00
CA ILE A 97 10.27 -8.85 17.12
C ILE A 97 11.46 -8.00 16.66
N ASP A 98 11.38 -7.41 15.47
CA ASP A 98 12.44 -6.59 14.88
C ASP A 98 12.75 -5.35 15.75
N VAL A 99 11.73 -4.57 16.07
CA VAL A 99 11.86 -3.40 16.94
C VAL A 99 12.44 -3.77 18.31
N ALA A 100 11.95 -4.82 18.95
CA ALA A 100 12.44 -5.25 20.26
C ALA A 100 13.92 -5.69 20.24
N ALA A 101 14.39 -6.29 19.14
CA ALA A 101 15.81 -6.60 18.95
C ALA A 101 16.65 -5.30 18.90
N HIS A 102 16.18 -4.28 18.17
CA HIS A 102 16.85 -2.98 18.09
C HIS A 102 16.88 -2.21 19.41
N TYR A 103 15.85 -2.33 20.24
CA TYR A 103 15.85 -1.83 21.62
C TYR A 103 16.76 -2.63 22.56
N GLY A 104 17.20 -3.83 22.16
CA GLY A 104 18.02 -4.71 22.99
C GLY A 104 17.23 -5.40 24.09
N LEU A 105 15.94 -5.69 23.85
CA LEU A 105 15.04 -6.31 24.84
C LEU A 105 15.16 -7.83 24.87
N TYR A 106 15.98 -8.43 24.00
CA TYR A 106 16.13 -9.87 23.92
C TYR A 106 17.10 -10.34 25.00
N SER A 107 16.82 -11.51 25.58
CA SER A 107 17.73 -12.16 26.53
C SER A 107 19.06 -12.59 25.89
N ARG A 108 19.09 -12.75 24.56
CA ARG A 108 20.28 -13.08 23.77
C ARG A 108 20.35 -12.19 22.52
N PRO A 109 21.53 -11.69 22.13
CA PRO A 109 21.69 -10.97 20.88
C PRO A 109 21.28 -11.83 19.68
N VAL A 110 20.62 -11.23 18.69
CA VAL A 110 20.38 -11.89 17.40
C VAL A 110 21.64 -11.76 16.56
N SER A 111 22.10 -12.89 16.01
CA SER A 111 23.30 -12.92 15.15
C SER A 111 23.16 -11.92 14.00
N ASN A 112 24.24 -11.19 13.70
CA ASN A 112 24.32 -10.19 12.64
C ASN A 112 23.35 -8.99 12.75
N ILE A 113 22.64 -8.85 13.87
CA ILE A 113 21.77 -7.69 14.14
C ILE A 113 22.43 -6.83 15.23
N ARG A 114 22.78 -5.60 14.85
CA ARG A 114 23.33 -4.61 15.79
C ARG A 114 22.19 -3.95 16.57
N ILE A 115 22.26 -4.00 17.89
CA ILE A 115 21.38 -3.22 18.78
C ILE A 115 21.64 -1.73 18.55
N THR A 116 20.61 -0.97 18.21
CA THR A 116 20.71 0.47 17.85
C THR A 116 20.11 1.40 18.89
N ARG A 117 19.26 0.91 19.80
CA ARG A 117 18.55 1.67 20.84
C ARG A 117 17.90 2.95 20.28
N PRO A 118 16.96 2.84 19.32
CA PRO A 118 16.29 4.02 18.78
C PRO A 118 15.54 4.77 19.90
N GLY A 119 15.54 6.09 19.86
CA GLY A 119 14.75 6.89 20.80
C GLY A 119 13.25 6.66 20.58
N LYS A 120 12.83 6.64 19.32
CA LYS A 120 11.47 6.26 18.92
C LYS A 120 11.48 5.38 17.67
N SER A 121 10.56 4.42 17.61
CA SER A 121 10.37 3.58 16.43
C SER A 121 8.92 3.49 16.00
N LEU A 122 8.69 3.33 14.70
CA LEU A 122 7.37 3.11 14.13
C LEU A 122 7.21 1.63 13.72
N VAL A 123 6.06 1.03 14.00
CA VAL A 123 5.63 -0.24 13.40
C VAL A 123 4.35 0.03 12.62
N GLY A 124 4.38 -0.23 11.32
CA GLY A 124 3.24 -0.09 10.42
C GLY A 124 2.79 -1.44 9.87
N GLY A 125 1.54 -1.81 10.12
CA GLY A 125 0.90 -3.05 9.68
C GLY A 125 -0.16 -2.80 8.61
N ASN A 126 -0.31 -3.77 7.70
CA ASN A 126 -1.32 -3.76 6.65
C ASN A 126 -2.20 -5.01 6.72
N GLY A 127 -3.49 -4.87 6.40
CA GLY A 127 -4.42 -5.98 6.25
C GLY A 127 -5.21 -5.87 4.94
N GLY A 128 -5.44 -7.01 4.30
CA GLY A 128 -6.12 -7.09 3.01
C GLY A 128 -5.32 -6.46 1.87
N VAL A 129 -6.02 -5.87 0.90
CA VAL A 129 -5.42 -5.10 -0.19
C VAL A 129 -5.43 -3.62 0.20
N ASP A 130 -4.60 -3.26 1.18
CA ASP A 130 -4.54 -1.92 1.78
C ASP A 130 -5.90 -1.40 2.28
N SER A 131 -6.76 -2.29 2.78
CA SER A 131 -8.09 -1.93 3.30
C SER A 131 -8.06 -1.62 4.80
N ILE A 132 -7.09 -2.17 5.52
CA ILE A 132 -6.89 -1.97 6.96
C ILE A 132 -5.43 -1.59 7.19
N ASN A 133 -5.21 -0.62 8.07
CA ASN A 133 -3.88 -0.20 8.45
C ASN A 133 -3.79 0.12 9.94
N THR A 134 -2.67 -0.22 10.57
CA THR A 134 -2.37 0.08 11.97
C THR A 134 -0.96 0.62 12.08
N VAL A 135 -0.81 1.75 12.77
CA VAL A 135 0.50 2.34 13.07
C VAL A 135 0.66 2.46 14.58
N ALA A 136 1.76 1.93 15.09
CA ALA A 136 2.16 2.05 16.49
C ALA A 136 3.52 2.74 16.59
N ILE A 137 3.66 3.64 17.56
CA ILE A 137 4.92 4.33 17.87
C ILE A 137 5.39 3.87 19.24
N PHE A 138 6.62 3.38 19.31
CA PHE A 138 7.28 2.92 20.53
C PHE A 138 8.38 3.89 20.93
N SER A 139 8.61 4.00 22.23
CA SER A 139 9.73 4.75 22.79
C SER A 139 10.19 4.10 24.09
N SER A 140 11.49 4.22 24.38
CA SER A 140 12.07 3.82 25.67
C SER A 140 11.91 4.89 26.75
N THR A 141 11.44 6.09 26.38
CA THR A 141 11.19 7.19 27.32
C THR A 141 9.71 7.53 27.36
N ARG A 142 9.24 7.92 28.55
CA ARG A 142 7.86 8.37 28.72
C ARG A 142 7.67 9.69 27.97
N SER A 143 6.67 9.74 27.10
CA SER A 143 6.30 10.98 26.40
C SER A 143 5.75 12.02 27.38
N THR A 144 6.19 13.26 27.22
CA THR A 144 5.61 14.46 27.86
C THR A 144 4.79 15.30 26.87
N PHE A 145 4.80 14.93 25.58
CA PHE A 145 4.07 15.63 24.54
C PHE A 145 2.56 15.40 24.69
N LYS A 146 1.79 16.45 24.41
CA LYS A 146 0.33 16.37 24.39
C LYS A 146 -0.15 15.93 23.00
N PRO A 147 -1.20 15.10 22.92
CA PRO A 147 -1.83 14.77 21.65
C PRO A 147 -2.26 16.02 20.88
N LYS A 148 -2.08 16.01 19.56
CA LYS A 148 -2.52 17.06 18.63
C LYS A 148 -3.89 16.69 18.07
N LYS A 149 -4.79 17.68 17.92
CA LYS A 149 -6.04 17.50 17.16
C LYS A 149 -5.74 17.72 15.68
N ILE A 150 -6.15 16.77 14.85
CA ILE A 150 -6.00 16.84 13.41
C ILE A 150 -7.32 16.53 12.72
N LYS A 151 -7.45 17.01 11.47
CA LYS A 151 -8.49 16.52 10.55
C LYS A 151 -7.85 15.42 9.69
N PRO A 152 -8.15 14.13 9.94
CA PRO A 152 -7.53 13.05 9.18
C PRO A 152 -7.98 13.09 7.72
N LYS A 153 -7.15 12.54 6.83
CA LYS A 153 -7.48 12.39 5.41
C LYS A 153 -8.80 11.64 5.25
N HIS A 154 -9.69 12.18 4.41
CA HIS A 154 -10.93 11.51 4.04
C HIS A 154 -10.61 10.36 3.08
N LEU A 155 -11.14 9.17 3.35
CA LEU A 155 -11.01 8.02 2.47
C LEU A 155 -12.17 8.02 1.49
N PHE A 156 -11.88 7.90 0.20
CA PHE A 156 -12.90 7.79 -0.83
C PHE A 156 -13.55 6.41 -0.75
N LEU A 157 -14.88 6.38 -0.60
CA LEU A 157 -15.66 5.16 -0.77
C LEU A 157 -16.15 5.09 -2.21
N ASN A 158 -15.73 4.06 -2.92
CA ASN A 158 -16.08 3.89 -4.32
C ASN A 158 -17.54 3.45 -4.50
N GLN A 159 -18.19 3.94 -5.56
CA GLN A 159 -19.47 3.45 -6.03
C GLN A 159 -19.25 2.56 -7.25
N ASN A 160 -19.70 1.31 -7.16
CA ASN A 160 -19.49 0.30 -8.21
C ASN A 160 -20.65 0.25 -9.22
N GLU A 161 -21.65 1.11 -9.08
CA GLU A 161 -22.79 1.19 -9.98
C GLU A 161 -22.38 1.84 -11.29
N VAL A 162 -22.77 1.21 -12.40
CA VAL A 162 -22.48 1.68 -13.75
C VAL A 162 -23.71 1.48 -14.63
N LYS A 163 -24.05 2.49 -15.43
CA LYS A 163 -25.13 2.35 -16.40
C LYS A 163 -24.65 1.49 -17.56
N ASN A 164 -25.53 0.64 -18.07
CA ASN A 164 -25.19 -0.20 -19.21
C ASN A 164 -24.81 0.67 -20.42
N ASN A 165 -23.74 0.30 -21.12
CA ASN A 165 -23.12 1.05 -22.22
C ASN A 165 -22.43 2.37 -21.82
N GLU A 166 -22.20 2.65 -20.54
CA GLU A 166 -21.41 3.80 -20.14
C GLU A 166 -19.95 3.63 -20.57
N ILE A 167 -19.33 4.71 -21.04
CA ILE A 167 -17.92 4.73 -21.46
C ILE A 167 -17.05 5.27 -20.35
N GLY A 168 -16.09 4.44 -19.92
CA GLY A 168 -15.06 4.82 -18.97
C GLY A 168 -13.66 4.80 -19.59
N THR A 169 -12.67 5.23 -18.82
CA THR A 169 -11.26 5.27 -19.23
C THR A 169 -10.46 4.30 -18.40
N VAL A 170 -9.59 3.49 -19.03
CA VAL A 170 -8.70 2.57 -18.31
C VAL A 170 -7.82 3.37 -17.36
N TYR A 171 -7.96 3.09 -16.07
CA TYR A 171 -7.16 3.70 -15.02
C TYR A 171 -5.89 2.88 -14.74
N SER A 172 -6.06 1.56 -14.63
CA SER A 172 -5.02 0.56 -14.43
C SER A 172 -5.49 -0.77 -15.00
N SER A 173 -4.56 -1.67 -15.33
CA SER A 173 -4.86 -3.02 -15.80
C SER A 173 -3.80 -4.02 -15.33
N THR A 174 -4.16 -5.30 -15.41
CA THR A 174 -3.24 -6.41 -15.24
C THR A 174 -3.67 -7.60 -16.08
N THR A 175 -2.70 -8.39 -16.54
CA THR A 175 -2.96 -9.72 -17.10
C THR A 175 -3.09 -10.73 -15.97
N VAL A 176 -4.28 -11.35 -15.86
CA VAL A 176 -4.55 -12.42 -14.91
C VAL A 176 -4.07 -13.74 -15.52
N ASN A 177 -3.01 -14.31 -14.93
CA ASN A 177 -2.43 -15.58 -15.35
C ASN A 177 -2.84 -16.79 -14.47
N MET A 178 -3.48 -16.53 -13.34
CA MET A 178 -3.94 -17.56 -12.41
C MET A 178 -5.33 -17.19 -11.87
N ASN A 179 -6.30 -18.08 -12.05
CA ASN A 179 -7.69 -17.88 -11.61
C ASN A 179 -8.37 -19.23 -11.29
N PRO A 180 -7.85 -20.00 -10.32
CA PRO A 180 -8.43 -21.30 -9.98
C PRO A 180 -9.86 -21.13 -9.44
N GLY A 181 -10.78 -21.95 -9.92
CA GLY A 181 -12.16 -21.99 -9.41
C GLY A 181 -13.13 -20.97 -10.03
N PHE A 182 -12.75 -20.26 -11.10
CA PHE A 182 -13.64 -19.34 -11.80
C PHE A 182 -13.91 -19.76 -13.26
N PHE A 183 -15.04 -19.31 -13.82
CA PHE A 183 -15.45 -19.62 -15.19
C PHE A 183 -14.61 -18.89 -16.25
N THR A 184 -14.01 -17.74 -15.92
CA THR A 184 -13.15 -17.00 -16.85
C THR A 184 -11.78 -17.68 -16.93
N LYS A 185 -11.46 -18.23 -18.10
CA LYS A 185 -10.19 -18.94 -18.34
C LYS A 185 -9.04 -17.96 -18.54
N VAL A 186 -7.91 -18.28 -17.92
CA VAL A 186 -6.65 -17.54 -18.06
C VAL A 186 -5.93 -17.90 -19.37
N PRO A 187 -5.10 -17.00 -19.93
CA PRO A 187 -4.88 -15.63 -19.49
C PRO A 187 -5.99 -14.68 -19.96
N TYR A 188 -6.26 -13.63 -19.19
CA TYR A 188 -7.16 -12.54 -19.58
C TYR A 188 -6.79 -11.21 -18.96
N SER A 189 -7.24 -10.13 -19.57
CA SER A 189 -7.02 -8.76 -19.11
C SER A 189 -8.13 -8.32 -18.16
N LEU A 190 -7.71 -7.83 -16.99
CA LEU A 190 -8.57 -7.21 -15.99
C LEU A 190 -8.21 -5.72 -15.93
N ALA A 191 -9.21 -4.84 -16.00
CA ALA A 191 -8.99 -3.40 -15.94
C ALA A 191 -9.83 -2.75 -14.85
N LEU A 192 -9.21 -1.80 -14.14
CA LEU A 192 -9.91 -0.81 -13.36
C LEU A 192 -10.22 0.38 -14.28
N VAL A 193 -11.50 0.72 -14.40
CA VAL A 193 -12.01 1.74 -15.31
C VAL A 193 -12.55 2.90 -14.49
N LYS A 194 -12.07 4.12 -14.78
CA LYS A 194 -12.62 5.35 -14.23
C LYS A 194 -13.83 5.77 -15.05
N MET A 195 -14.98 5.84 -14.42
CA MET A 195 -16.24 6.29 -15.01
C MET A 195 -16.33 7.81 -15.03
N LYS A 196 -17.20 8.38 -15.88
CA LYS A 196 -17.35 9.84 -15.99
C LYS A 196 -17.87 10.48 -14.71
N ALA A 197 -18.73 9.76 -13.99
CA ALA A 197 -19.25 10.18 -12.69
C ALA A 197 -18.20 10.16 -11.56
N GLY A 198 -16.96 9.72 -11.84
CA GLY A 198 -15.85 9.71 -10.87
C GLY A 198 -15.68 8.38 -10.11
N GLY A 199 -16.66 7.47 -10.20
CA GLY A 199 -16.55 6.11 -9.68
C GLY A 199 -15.59 5.24 -10.50
N TYR A 200 -15.20 4.11 -9.93
CA TYR A 200 -14.33 3.13 -10.54
C TYR A 200 -15.03 1.78 -10.62
N VAL A 201 -14.84 1.04 -11.71
CA VAL A 201 -15.37 -0.32 -11.85
C VAL A 201 -14.30 -1.26 -12.36
N MET A 202 -14.36 -2.50 -11.92
CA MET A 202 -13.47 -3.55 -12.38
C MET A 202 -14.17 -4.36 -13.46
N VAL A 203 -13.52 -4.54 -14.60
CA VAL A 203 -14.09 -5.21 -15.77
C VAL A 203 -13.12 -6.21 -16.37
N ASN A 204 -13.66 -7.33 -16.87
CA ASN A 204 -12.93 -8.17 -17.81
C ASN A 204 -12.93 -7.47 -19.17
N VAL A 205 -11.76 -7.37 -19.81
CA VAL A 205 -11.62 -6.60 -21.05
C VAL A 205 -11.84 -7.48 -22.27
N PHE A 206 -12.63 -6.99 -23.22
CA PHE A 206 -12.89 -7.62 -24.50
C PHE A 206 -12.48 -6.67 -25.62
N ASP A 207 -12.05 -7.23 -26.75
CA ASP A 207 -11.82 -6.44 -27.96
C ASP A 207 -13.13 -5.97 -28.61
N PHE A 208 -13.00 -5.19 -29.69
CA PHE A 208 -14.13 -4.66 -30.45
C PHE A 208 -15.01 -5.75 -31.10
N GLN A 209 -14.51 -6.99 -31.22
CA GLN A 209 -15.24 -8.14 -31.74
C GLN A 209 -15.94 -8.92 -30.62
N GLY A 210 -15.81 -8.49 -29.36
CA GLY A 210 -16.38 -9.18 -28.21
C GLY A 210 -15.60 -10.41 -27.77
N LYS A 211 -14.33 -10.56 -28.19
CA LYS A 211 -13.46 -11.64 -27.74
C LYS A 211 -12.67 -11.20 -26.52
N LEU A 212 -12.58 -12.09 -25.53
CA LEU A 212 -11.85 -11.82 -24.29
C LEU A 212 -10.39 -11.51 -24.61
N LEU A 213 -9.92 -10.34 -24.15
CA LEU A 213 -8.56 -9.89 -24.37
C LEU A 213 -7.64 -10.69 -23.45
N LYS A 214 -6.63 -11.36 -24.03
CA LYS A 214 -5.73 -12.26 -23.29
C LYS A 214 -4.66 -11.55 -22.48
N THR A 215 -4.21 -10.37 -22.94
CA THR A 215 -3.14 -9.60 -22.32
C THR A 215 -3.47 -8.12 -22.34
N ASP A 216 -3.00 -7.39 -21.33
CA ASP A 216 -3.33 -5.97 -21.15
C ASP A 216 -2.34 -5.03 -21.86
N HIS A 217 -1.39 -5.58 -22.63
CA HIS A 217 -0.31 -4.83 -23.29
C HIS A 217 -0.81 -3.73 -24.25
N MET A 218 -2.00 -3.89 -24.83
CA MET A 218 -2.58 -2.89 -25.72
C MET A 218 -3.34 -1.78 -24.98
N LEU A 219 -3.57 -1.93 -23.67
CA LEU A 219 -4.29 -0.95 -22.87
C LEU A 219 -3.35 0.17 -22.44
N ARG A 220 -3.76 1.40 -22.73
CA ARG A 220 -3.05 2.62 -22.36
C ARG A 220 -3.81 3.31 -21.24
N PHE A 221 -3.13 3.52 -20.12
CA PHE A 221 -3.71 4.25 -18.99
C PHE A 221 -4.11 5.67 -19.41
N ASP A 222 -5.26 6.13 -18.93
CA ASP A 222 -5.87 7.42 -19.24
C ASP A 222 -6.26 7.67 -20.70
N SER A 223 -6.00 6.72 -21.60
CA SER A 223 -6.27 6.87 -23.02
C SER A 223 -7.25 5.83 -23.53
N SER A 224 -7.03 4.54 -23.25
CA SER A 224 -7.94 3.48 -23.70
C SER A 224 -9.33 3.67 -23.09
N LYS A 225 -10.35 3.58 -23.93
CA LYS A 225 -11.76 3.72 -23.55
C LYS A 225 -12.42 2.35 -23.59
N LEU A 226 -13.24 2.07 -22.59
CA LEU A 226 -14.02 0.84 -22.52
C LEU A 226 -15.49 1.21 -22.38
N LYS A 227 -16.33 0.64 -23.25
CA LYS A 227 -17.77 0.62 -23.07
C LYS A 227 -18.12 -0.50 -22.09
N VAL A 228 -18.67 -0.15 -20.94
CA VAL A 228 -18.98 -1.08 -19.86
C VAL A 228 -20.38 -1.67 -20.06
N ILE A 229 -20.46 -2.99 -20.04
CA ILE A 229 -21.70 -3.76 -20.19
C ILE A 229 -21.86 -4.65 -18.97
N SER A 230 -23.05 -4.66 -18.37
CA SER A 230 -23.40 -5.62 -17.31
C SER A 230 -24.14 -6.80 -17.93
N GLU A 231 -23.61 -8.01 -17.73
CA GLU A 231 -24.20 -9.24 -18.25
C GLU A 231 -24.08 -10.34 -17.20
N ASN A 232 -25.21 -10.89 -16.76
CA ASN A 232 -25.29 -11.94 -15.75
C ASN A 232 -24.54 -11.60 -14.44
N GLY A 233 -24.54 -10.33 -14.04
CA GLY A 233 -23.84 -9.84 -12.85
C GLY A 233 -22.34 -9.59 -13.04
N PHE A 234 -21.80 -9.77 -14.25
CA PHE A 234 -20.41 -9.49 -14.58
C PHE A 234 -20.27 -8.24 -15.43
N LEU A 235 -19.26 -7.44 -15.13
CA LEU A 235 -18.93 -6.27 -15.93
C LEU A 235 -17.91 -6.62 -17.03
N LYS A 236 -18.31 -6.41 -18.28
CA LYS A 236 -17.48 -6.50 -19.47
C LYS A 236 -17.08 -5.11 -19.92
N GLY A 237 -15.80 -4.89 -20.21
CA GLY A 237 -15.32 -3.66 -20.84
C GLY A 237 -14.96 -3.93 -22.30
N ILE A 238 -15.78 -3.43 -23.23
CA ILE A 238 -15.51 -3.57 -24.67
C ILE A 238 -14.62 -2.41 -25.12
N LEU A 239 -13.47 -2.73 -25.70
CA LEU A 239 -12.56 -1.74 -26.28
C LEU A 239 -13.23 -1.02 -27.44
N ILE A 240 -13.17 0.31 -27.42
CA ILE A 240 -13.69 1.22 -28.45
C ILE A 240 -12.62 2.17 -28.96
#